data_AF-A0A1C5S6E8-F1
#
_entry.id   AF-A0A1C5S6E8-F1
#
_cell.length_a   1.000
_cell.length_b   1.000
_cell.length_c   1.000
_cell.angle_alpha   90.00
_cell.angle_beta   90.00
_cell.angle_gamma   90.00
#
_symmetry.space_group_name_H-M   'P 1'
#
loop_
_entity.id
_entity.type
_entity.pdbx_description
1 polymer ?
#
loop_
_entity_poly.entity_id
_entity_poly.type
_entity_poly.pdbx_seq_one_letter_code
_entity_poly.pdbx_strand_id
1 'polypeptide(L)'
;MKRKAFIMAMVMCMMGSTVGTTGMTVYAEENTAESEESVETEESTESEEGTETEASVETSTEAGDTLAEGQVLLPASEAVFTEGEGVGPDNEKEPTSYDEEVGMIRAAAQGTEIVYTVPEGAEGTYDMYLTVSKVLAAFSSQPFTFTINDGETFSVPVDLQVPADSPASYTEDGEYDEGTLTDSGRFLIKQSLELKAGDTIKVTCAFGCKAPTLKGMVFPYVGDVLLAPAGSEVPTGYDNTVKTVPEADPSDPLAGLNIIWLGSSVTYGAQSGGHYSMADAIQDNHPGTVCEKYAISATTLVNEKEDSYVGRMKLISKDETPDLFVVQLSTNDATTGKPMGEVTDSTDPADFDDTTIAGAIETIISYVKETFGCPVVFYTGTYIEKEGYDEMVDLLLQIQEKWGIGVVDMYHNEEMTALYGTDLYNEYMHDEVHPFRKGYVEWWTPVIEEYLTEFLSNH
;
A
#
# COMPACT_ATOMS: atom_id res chain seq x y z
N MET A 1 10.54 48.34 -6.55
CA MET A 1 11.46 47.91 -7.62
C MET A 1 11.86 46.46 -7.38
N LYS A 2 11.26 45.56 -8.16
CA LYS A 2 11.65 44.19 -8.52
C LYS A 2 12.53 43.39 -7.54
N ARG A 3 11.94 42.41 -6.85
CA ARG A 3 12.59 41.12 -6.56
C ARG A 3 12.00 40.09 -7.52
N LYS A 4 12.89 39.43 -8.27
CA LYS A 4 12.57 38.42 -9.28
C LYS A 4 12.22 37.11 -8.57
N ALA A 5 11.07 36.55 -8.89
CA ALA A 5 10.73 35.16 -8.64
C ALA A 5 11.54 34.27 -9.61
N PHE A 6 12.15 33.22 -9.07
CA PHE A 6 12.66 32.10 -9.86
C PHE A 6 11.55 31.05 -9.86
N ILE A 7 10.85 30.92 -10.99
CA ILE A 7 9.96 29.81 -11.30
C ILE A 7 10.83 28.79 -12.01
N MET A 8 11.03 27.61 -11.43
CA MET A 8 11.68 26.50 -12.11
C MET A 8 10.59 25.59 -12.67
N ALA A 9 10.32 25.77 -13.96
CA ALA A 9 9.47 24.88 -14.74
C ALA A 9 10.24 23.57 -15.02
N MET A 10 9.70 22.43 -14.59
CA MET A 10 10.10 21.12 -15.09
C MET A 10 9.20 20.76 -16.26
N VAL A 11 9.74 20.82 -17.47
CA VAL A 11 9.13 20.32 -18.70
C VAL A 11 10.10 19.36 -19.38
N MET A 12 9.62 18.12 -19.57
CA MET A 12 9.99 17.09 -20.55
C MET A 12 11.44 16.54 -20.63
N CYS A 13 11.55 15.21 -20.71
CA CYS A 13 11.71 14.56 -22.03
C CYS A 13 11.61 13.03 -21.97
N MET A 14 10.70 12.48 -22.77
CA MET A 14 10.77 11.11 -23.32
C MET A 14 11.51 11.13 -24.67
N MET A 15 12.00 9.93 -25.03
CA MET A 15 12.36 9.40 -26.35
C MET A 15 13.86 9.39 -26.75
N GLY A 16 14.31 8.19 -27.13
CA GLY A 16 15.08 8.02 -28.38
C GLY A 16 16.43 7.33 -28.26
N SER A 17 16.43 6.01 -28.43
CA SER A 17 17.59 5.15 -28.69
C SER A 17 18.42 5.62 -29.90
N THR A 18 19.76 5.50 -29.86
CA THR A 18 20.57 4.92 -30.95
C THR A 18 22.05 4.76 -30.56
N VAL A 19 22.62 3.69 -31.14
CA VAL A 19 23.98 3.14 -31.02
C VAL A 19 25.08 4.10 -31.50
N GLY A 20 26.25 4.06 -30.86
CA GLY A 20 27.48 4.66 -31.39
C GLY A 20 28.72 4.33 -30.56
N THR A 21 29.40 3.24 -30.90
CA THR A 21 30.78 2.91 -30.49
C THR A 21 31.77 4.04 -30.79
N THR A 22 32.80 4.23 -29.95
CA THR A 22 34.25 4.05 -30.24
C THR A 22 35.12 4.88 -29.28
N GLY A 23 36.02 4.21 -28.55
CA GLY A 23 37.44 4.61 -28.46
C GLY A 23 37.90 5.69 -27.46
N MET A 24 38.62 5.21 -26.43
CA MET A 24 40.07 5.42 -26.25
C MET A 24 40.59 6.40 -25.17
N THR A 25 41.55 5.86 -24.40
CA THR A 25 42.66 6.46 -23.62
C THR A 25 42.33 7.18 -22.31
N VAL A 26 42.58 6.55 -21.14
CA VAL A 26 43.87 6.42 -20.40
C VAL A 26 44.43 7.77 -19.95
N TYR A 27 44.34 8.04 -18.64
CA TYR A 27 45.44 8.59 -17.83
C TYR A 27 45.35 7.99 -16.43
N ALA A 28 46.37 7.21 -16.09
CA ALA A 28 46.73 6.87 -14.72
C ALA A 28 47.62 7.98 -14.18
N GLU A 29 47.44 8.36 -12.93
CA GLU A 29 48.53 8.87 -12.10
C GLU A 29 48.39 8.28 -10.70
N GLU A 30 49.44 7.55 -10.33
CA GLU A 30 49.71 6.99 -9.02
C GLU A 30 49.90 8.10 -8.00
N ASN A 31 49.49 7.86 -6.75
CA ASN A 31 50.27 8.37 -5.64
C ASN A 31 50.23 7.35 -4.50
N THR A 32 51.39 6.73 -4.29
CA THR A 32 51.76 5.92 -3.15
C THR A 32 52.27 6.81 -2.02
N ALA A 33 51.91 6.50 -0.78
CA ALA A 33 52.77 6.74 0.38
C ALA A 33 52.33 5.82 1.54
N GLU A 34 53.29 4.99 1.94
CA GLU A 34 53.30 4.05 3.06
C GLU A 34 53.34 4.75 4.43
N SER A 35 52.92 4.03 5.48
CA SER A 35 53.71 3.62 6.68
C SER A 35 52.75 3.34 7.85
N GLU A 36 52.69 2.08 8.33
CA GLU A 36 53.34 1.57 9.58
C GLU A 36 52.73 2.19 10.84
N GLU A 37 52.44 1.54 11.96
CA GLU A 37 52.51 0.18 12.53
C GLU A 37 52.03 0.41 13.99
N SER A 38 51.27 -0.49 14.61
CA SER A 38 51.49 -0.98 15.99
C SER A 38 50.26 -1.64 16.60
N VAL A 39 50.59 -2.76 17.24
CA VAL A 39 49.81 -3.75 17.97
C VAL A 39 49.65 -3.29 19.43
N GLU A 40 48.52 -3.56 20.08
CA GLU A 40 48.52 -4.07 21.46
C GLU A 40 47.33 -5.03 21.68
N THR A 41 47.69 -6.22 22.15
CA THR A 41 46.88 -7.31 22.68
C THR A 41 46.77 -7.17 24.19
N GLU A 42 45.60 -7.41 24.78
CA GLU A 42 45.53 -7.88 26.17
C GLU A 42 44.64 -9.13 26.27
N GLU A 43 45.26 -10.14 26.85
CA GLU A 43 44.77 -11.46 27.21
C GLU A 43 44.45 -11.42 28.72
N SER A 44 43.32 -11.95 29.15
CA SER A 44 43.15 -12.36 30.54
C SER A 44 42.38 -13.68 30.59
N THR A 45 43.09 -14.71 31.02
CA THR A 45 42.60 -16.03 31.37
C THR A 45 42.09 -16.03 32.81
N GLU A 46 40.97 -16.69 33.07
CA GLU A 46 40.78 -17.44 34.32
C GLU A 46 39.78 -18.58 34.07
N SER A 47 40.18 -19.76 34.53
CA SER A 47 39.51 -21.05 34.46
C SER A 47 38.75 -21.32 35.75
N GLU A 48 37.59 -21.98 35.70
CA GLU A 48 37.18 -22.91 36.75
C GLU A 48 36.21 -23.98 36.21
N GLU A 49 36.44 -25.23 36.65
CA GLU A 49 35.73 -26.47 36.33
C GLU A 49 34.29 -26.49 36.91
N GLY A 50 33.36 -27.20 36.23
CA GLY A 50 32.21 -27.74 36.95
C GLY A 50 31.02 -28.22 36.12
N THR A 51 30.92 -29.54 35.97
CA THR A 51 29.70 -30.39 35.88
C THR A 51 28.82 -30.36 34.62
N GLU A 52 28.85 -31.51 33.93
CA GLU A 52 27.87 -32.00 32.97
C GLU A 52 26.45 -32.04 33.56
N THR A 53 25.48 -31.45 32.87
CA THR A 53 24.07 -31.85 32.91
C THR A 53 23.48 -31.71 31.51
N GLU A 54 22.84 -32.77 31.03
CA GLU A 54 22.16 -32.83 29.74
C GLU A 54 21.04 -31.77 29.68
N ALA A 55 21.18 -30.78 28.80
CA ALA A 55 20.14 -29.83 28.47
C ALA A 55 19.58 -30.16 27.08
N SER A 56 18.27 -30.38 27.03
CA SER A 56 17.46 -30.41 25.83
C SER A 56 17.69 -29.15 25.01
N VAL A 57 17.92 -29.33 23.71
CA VAL A 57 18.07 -28.26 22.73
C VAL A 57 16.73 -27.53 22.60
N GLU A 58 16.57 -26.45 23.35
CA GLU A 58 15.63 -25.39 23.00
C GLU A 58 16.34 -24.47 22.01
N THR A 59 15.86 -24.46 20.77
CA THR A 59 16.24 -23.48 19.76
C THR A 59 15.66 -22.13 20.17
N SER A 60 16.53 -21.26 20.69
CA SER A 60 16.23 -19.88 21.01
C SER A 60 16.32 -19.01 19.76
N THR A 61 15.18 -18.46 19.32
CA THR A 61 15.12 -17.30 18.42
C THR A 61 14.85 -16.05 19.26
N GLU A 62 15.69 -15.01 19.09
CA GLU A 62 15.60 -13.76 19.84
C GLU A 62 14.47 -12.87 19.31
N ALA A 63 13.27 -13.10 19.86
CA ALA A 63 12.16 -12.17 20.14
C ALA A 63 10.96 -13.07 20.43
N GLY A 64 10.79 -13.44 21.70
CA GLY A 64 9.91 -14.52 22.12
C GLY A 64 8.42 -14.22 21.92
N ASP A 65 7.87 -14.62 20.78
CA ASP A 65 6.50 -15.09 20.67
C ASP A 65 6.55 -16.61 20.83
N THR A 66 6.39 -17.11 22.06
CA THR A 66 6.03 -18.52 22.23
C THR A 66 4.68 -18.71 21.56
N LEU A 67 4.64 -19.49 20.47
CA LEU A 67 3.40 -19.78 19.75
C LEU A 67 2.31 -20.23 20.73
N ALA A 68 1.14 -19.59 20.64
CA ALA A 68 -0.01 -20.00 21.41
C ALA A 68 -0.49 -21.40 20.97
N GLU A 69 -1.27 -22.06 21.83
CA GLU A 69 -1.77 -23.41 21.54
C GLU A 69 -2.53 -23.45 20.20
N GLY A 70 -2.14 -24.37 19.33
CA GLY A 70 -2.75 -24.57 18.01
C GLY A 70 -2.25 -23.62 16.91
N GLN A 71 -1.39 -22.65 17.21
CA GLN A 71 -0.73 -21.84 16.20
C GLN A 71 0.34 -22.65 15.47
N VAL A 72 0.49 -22.38 14.17
CA VAL A 72 1.52 -22.97 13.31
C VAL A 72 2.29 -21.82 12.65
N LEU A 73 3.60 -21.82 12.80
CA LEU A 73 4.49 -20.87 12.14
C LEU A 73 5.10 -21.53 10.90
N LEU A 74 5.00 -20.84 9.77
CA LEU A 74 5.71 -21.19 8.54
C LEU A 74 6.88 -20.21 8.40
N PRO A 75 8.11 -20.60 8.76
CA PRO A 75 9.21 -19.68 8.85
C PRO A 75 9.71 -19.26 7.47
N ALA A 76 10.10 -17.99 7.31
CA ALA A 76 10.67 -17.45 6.08
C ALA A 76 11.98 -18.17 5.68
N SER A 77 12.72 -18.73 6.63
CA SER A 77 13.94 -19.52 6.40
C SER A 77 13.69 -20.83 5.66
N GLU A 78 12.47 -21.36 5.70
CA GLU A 78 12.07 -22.59 5.01
C GLU A 78 11.28 -22.33 3.72
N ALA A 79 10.93 -21.07 3.45
CA ALA A 79 10.19 -20.68 2.25
C ALA A 79 11.05 -20.82 0.99
N VAL A 80 10.44 -21.25 -0.11
CA VAL A 80 11.08 -21.31 -1.42
C VAL A 80 10.75 -20.03 -2.16
N PHE A 81 11.75 -19.29 -2.62
CA PHE A 81 11.54 -18.06 -3.37
C PHE A 81 12.27 -18.04 -4.71
N THR A 82 11.70 -17.33 -5.68
CA THR A 82 12.32 -17.11 -6.99
C THR A 82 13.44 -16.08 -6.90
N GLU A 83 14.56 -16.34 -7.57
CA GLU A 83 15.64 -15.36 -7.70
C GLU A 83 15.15 -14.07 -8.38
N GLY A 84 15.66 -12.93 -7.92
CA GLY A 84 15.33 -11.60 -8.42
C GLY A 84 16.39 -10.59 -8.01
N GLU A 85 16.20 -9.34 -8.42
CA GLU A 85 17.07 -8.22 -8.05
C GLU A 85 16.20 -7.02 -7.65
N GLY A 86 16.03 -6.83 -6.35
CA GLY A 86 15.41 -5.65 -5.75
C GLY A 86 16.45 -4.62 -5.33
N VAL A 87 16.10 -3.82 -4.32
CA VAL A 87 16.97 -2.76 -3.79
C VAL A 87 17.06 -2.88 -2.26
N GLY A 88 18.29 -2.83 -1.75
CA GLY A 88 18.59 -2.83 -0.33
C GLY A 88 18.57 -1.43 0.32
N PRO A 89 18.86 -1.34 1.62
CA PRO A 89 18.77 -0.11 2.42
C PRO A 89 19.65 1.03 1.89
N ASP A 90 20.82 0.70 1.33
CA ASP A 90 21.76 1.68 0.75
C ASP A 90 21.34 2.19 -0.64
N ASN A 91 20.11 1.87 -1.08
CA ASN A 91 19.60 2.18 -2.42
C ASN A 91 20.49 1.58 -3.54
N GLU A 92 21.11 0.44 -3.24
CA GLU A 92 21.86 -0.36 -4.20
C GLU A 92 21.08 -1.61 -4.56
N LYS A 93 21.32 -2.10 -5.77
CA LYS A 93 20.68 -3.32 -6.24
C LYS A 93 21.26 -4.53 -5.53
N GLU A 94 20.38 -5.41 -5.08
CA GLU A 94 20.75 -6.61 -4.34
C GLU A 94 19.95 -7.80 -4.86
N PRO A 95 20.55 -9.01 -4.90
CA PRO A 95 19.80 -10.21 -5.20
C PRO A 95 18.79 -10.49 -4.08
N THR A 96 17.62 -11.03 -4.44
CA THR A 96 16.67 -11.55 -3.44
C THR A 96 17.37 -12.61 -2.59
N SER A 97 17.34 -12.45 -1.26
CA SER A 97 17.96 -13.39 -0.33
C SER A 97 17.23 -13.44 1.00
N TYR A 98 17.36 -14.55 1.73
CA TYR A 98 17.02 -14.61 3.14
C TYR A 98 18.14 -13.99 3.98
N ASP A 99 17.77 -13.11 4.91
CA ASP A 99 18.68 -12.46 5.86
C ASP A 99 18.55 -13.14 7.22
N GLU A 100 19.61 -13.83 7.68
CA GLU A 100 19.59 -14.59 8.94
C GLU A 100 19.50 -13.71 10.18
N GLU A 101 20.01 -12.48 10.14
CA GLU A 101 19.99 -11.55 11.27
C GLU A 101 18.60 -10.95 11.43
N VAL A 102 17.96 -10.60 10.32
CA VAL A 102 16.63 -10.00 10.30
C VAL A 102 15.51 -11.04 10.36
N GLY A 103 15.78 -12.28 9.93
CA GLY A 103 14.79 -13.36 9.88
C GLY A 103 13.79 -13.22 8.72
N MET A 104 14.10 -12.47 7.67
CA MET A 104 13.17 -12.18 6.58
C MET A 104 13.83 -12.27 5.20
N ILE A 105 13.01 -12.48 4.17
CA ILE A 105 13.43 -12.43 2.77
C ILE A 105 13.44 -10.98 2.31
N ARG A 106 14.61 -10.49 1.88
CA ARG A 106 14.84 -9.10 1.49
C ARG A 106 15.16 -8.92 0.00
N ALA A 107 15.15 -7.66 -0.43
CA ALA A 107 15.52 -7.24 -1.78
C ALA A 107 14.74 -7.98 -2.90
N ALA A 108 13.46 -8.24 -2.66
CA ALA A 108 12.58 -8.86 -3.65
C ALA A 108 12.34 -7.95 -4.87
N ALA A 109 12.30 -8.55 -6.05
CA ALA A 109 11.91 -7.88 -7.28
C ALA A 109 10.39 -7.97 -7.48
N GLN A 110 9.85 -7.14 -8.38
CA GLN A 110 8.47 -7.33 -8.83
C GLN A 110 8.32 -8.69 -9.51
N GLY A 111 7.28 -9.43 -9.13
CA GLY A 111 7.03 -10.80 -9.56
C GLY A 111 7.79 -11.87 -8.77
N THR A 112 8.62 -11.50 -7.78
CA THR A 112 9.21 -12.50 -6.87
C THR A 112 8.10 -13.27 -6.16
N GLU A 113 8.10 -14.58 -6.32
CA GLU A 113 7.20 -15.51 -5.64
C GLU A 113 7.92 -16.10 -4.42
N ILE A 114 7.24 -16.11 -3.27
CA ILE A 114 7.70 -16.69 -2.00
C ILE A 114 6.65 -17.70 -1.57
N VAL A 115 7.05 -18.96 -1.44
CA VAL A 115 6.14 -20.10 -1.25
C VAL A 115 6.42 -20.78 0.08
N TYR A 116 5.42 -20.79 0.94
CA TYR A 116 5.38 -21.53 2.19
C TYR A 116 4.60 -22.82 1.98
N THR A 117 5.03 -23.90 2.65
CA THR A 117 4.33 -25.20 2.60
C THR A 117 3.80 -25.54 3.98
N VAL A 118 2.53 -25.88 4.08
CA VAL A 118 1.90 -26.28 5.34
C VAL A 118 2.47 -27.64 5.78
N PRO A 119 3.03 -27.76 7.00
CA PRO A 119 3.69 -28.99 7.45
C PRO A 119 2.69 -30.11 7.81
N GLU A 120 3.21 -31.33 7.97
CA GLU A 120 2.42 -32.44 8.51
C GLU A 120 1.86 -32.10 9.90
N GLY A 121 0.59 -32.44 10.14
CA GLY A 121 -0.09 -32.18 11.42
C GLY A 121 -0.68 -30.78 11.59
N ALA A 122 -0.49 -29.88 10.63
CA ALA A 122 -1.08 -28.52 10.61
C ALA A 122 -2.40 -28.48 9.81
N GLU A 123 -3.29 -29.45 10.05
CA GLU A 123 -4.60 -29.52 9.40
C GLU A 123 -5.64 -28.77 10.24
N GLY A 124 -6.37 -27.85 9.62
CA GLY A 124 -7.35 -27.05 10.35
C GLY A 124 -7.90 -25.87 9.57
N THR A 125 -8.64 -25.04 10.29
CA THR A 125 -9.16 -23.77 9.80
C THR A 125 -8.44 -22.65 10.52
N TYR A 126 -7.77 -21.79 9.77
CA TYR A 126 -6.84 -20.80 10.29
C TYR A 126 -7.17 -19.39 9.81
N ASP A 127 -6.88 -18.41 10.66
CA ASP A 127 -6.63 -17.05 10.22
C ASP A 127 -5.13 -16.94 9.89
N MET A 128 -4.84 -16.47 8.68
CA MET A 128 -3.50 -16.38 8.12
C MET A 128 -2.97 -14.96 8.26
N TYR A 129 -1.79 -14.83 8.87
CA TYR A 129 -1.09 -13.57 9.04
C TYR A 129 0.28 -13.60 8.36
N LEU A 130 0.69 -12.47 7.80
CA LEU A 130 2.01 -12.28 7.23
C LEU A 130 2.80 -11.26 8.06
N THR A 131 4.03 -11.62 8.42
CA THR A 131 4.99 -10.66 8.97
C THR A 131 5.70 -9.95 7.83
N VAL A 132 5.73 -8.62 7.87
CA VAL A 132 6.46 -7.82 6.88
C VAL A 132 7.26 -6.71 7.56
N SER A 133 8.39 -6.33 6.98
CA SER A 133 9.15 -5.19 7.48
C SER A 133 8.49 -3.86 7.14
N LYS A 134 9.04 -2.77 7.67
CA LYS A 134 8.84 -1.42 7.12
C LYS A 134 9.45 -1.33 5.73
N VAL A 135 9.15 -0.25 5.00
CA VAL A 135 9.53 -0.13 3.59
C VAL A 135 10.34 1.13 3.31
N LEU A 136 11.32 1.03 2.40
CA LEU A 136 12.11 2.21 1.99
C LEU A 136 11.22 3.27 1.33
N ALA A 137 10.18 2.87 0.61
CA ALA A 137 9.24 3.82 0.05
C ALA A 137 7.86 3.17 -0.07
N ALA A 138 6.89 3.79 0.59
CA ALA A 138 5.51 3.33 0.58
C ALA A 138 4.73 4.18 -0.43
N PHE A 139 4.44 3.59 -1.59
CA PHE A 139 3.61 4.19 -2.64
C PHE A 139 2.37 3.33 -2.94
N SER A 140 2.19 2.27 -2.15
CA SER A 140 1.19 1.22 -2.36
C SER A 140 0.78 0.68 -1.01
N SER A 141 -0.53 0.48 -0.84
CA SER A 141 -1.07 -0.37 0.20
C SER A 141 -1.23 -1.82 -0.27
N GLN A 142 -0.98 -2.15 -1.55
CA GLN A 142 -1.12 -3.51 -2.09
C GLN A 142 0.23 -4.05 -2.61
N PRO A 143 1.25 -4.20 -1.75
CA PRO A 143 2.56 -4.70 -2.16
C PRO A 143 2.52 -6.16 -2.64
N PHE A 144 1.54 -6.95 -2.18
CA PHE A 144 1.50 -8.39 -2.40
C PHE A 144 0.18 -8.86 -3.00
N THR A 145 0.29 -9.93 -3.78
CA THR A 145 -0.83 -10.83 -4.07
C THR A 145 -0.57 -12.19 -3.44
N PHE A 146 -1.64 -12.93 -3.22
CA PHE A 146 -1.65 -14.20 -2.52
C PHE A 146 -2.37 -15.25 -3.35
N THR A 147 -1.84 -16.47 -3.37
CA THR A 147 -2.48 -17.63 -3.96
C THR A 147 -2.34 -18.81 -3.00
N ILE A 148 -3.46 -19.45 -2.68
CA ILE A 148 -3.47 -20.70 -1.90
C ILE A 148 -3.55 -21.85 -2.90
N ASN A 149 -2.56 -22.75 -2.90
CA ASN A 149 -2.39 -23.78 -3.91
C ASN A 149 -2.40 -23.17 -5.33
N ASP A 150 -3.27 -23.68 -6.21
CA ASP A 150 -3.55 -23.17 -7.55
C ASP A 150 -4.91 -22.42 -7.62
N GLY A 151 -5.35 -21.86 -6.48
CA GLY A 151 -6.62 -21.15 -6.33
C GLY A 151 -6.66 -19.78 -7.01
N GLU A 152 -7.74 -19.02 -6.78
CA GLU A 152 -7.84 -17.64 -7.24
C GLU A 152 -6.82 -16.76 -6.52
N THR A 153 -6.14 -15.88 -7.27
CA THR A 153 -5.24 -14.88 -6.72
C THR A 153 -6.04 -13.73 -6.12
N PHE A 154 -5.66 -13.30 -4.92
CA PHE A 154 -6.25 -12.15 -4.25
C PHE A 154 -5.18 -11.21 -3.69
N SER A 155 -5.57 -10.03 -3.23
CA SER A 155 -4.72 -9.05 -2.56
C SER A 155 -5.46 -8.42 -1.40
N VAL A 156 -4.72 -8.12 -0.34
CA VAL A 156 -5.21 -7.42 0.85
C VAL A 156 -4.30 -6.22 1.12
N PRO A 157 -4.85 -5.08 1.57
CA PRO A 157 -4.05 -3.94 1.93
C PRO A 157 -3.12 -4.26 3.11
N VAL A 158 -1.89 -3.78 3.04
CA VAL A 158 -0.95 -3.78 4.14
C VAL A 158 -0.59 -2.33 4.43
N ASP A 159 -0.75 -1.93 5.69
CA ASP A 159 -0.42 -0.59 6.15
C ASP A 159 1.10 -0.45 6.25
N LEU A 160 1.75 -0.11 5.14
CA LEU A 160 3.21 0.02 5.07
C LEU A 160 3.68 1.33 5.66
N GLN A 161 4.62 1.25 6.60
CA GLN A 161 5.25 2.43 7.21
C GLN A 161 6.65 2.66 6.63
N VAL A 162 6.98 3.93 6.38
CA VAL A 162 8.31 4.37 5.97
C VAL A 162 9.04 4.89 7.21
N PRO A 163 10.16 4.29 7.61
CA PRO A 163 10.89 4.73 8.80
C PRO A 163 11.58 6.07 8.56
N ALA A 164 11.83 6.83 9.63
CA ALA A 164 12.45 8.16 9.56
C ALA A 164 13.87 8.15 8.97
N ASP A 165 14.59 7.03 9.02
CA ASP A 165 15.92 6.86 8.45
C ASP A 165 15.91 6.49 6.95
N SER A 166 14.72 6.30 6.37
CA SER A 166 14.60 5.94 4.96
C SER A 166 15.02 7.09 4.03
N PRO A 167 15.73 6.82 2.92
CA PRO A 167 16.02 7.81 1.88
C PRO A 167 14.78 8.38 1.18
N ALA A 168 13.60 7.76 1.35
CA ALA A 168 12.34 8.29 0.85
C ALA A 168 11.37 8.70 1.98
N SER A 169 11.87 8.89 3.20
CA SER A 169 11.07 9.44 4.29
C SER A 169 10.51 10.82 3.91
N TYR A 170 9.22 11.02 4.09
CA TYR A 170 8.61 12.34 4.00
C TYR A 170 9.03 13.17 5.23
N THR A 171 9.26 14.47 5.09
CA THR A 171 9.73 15.34 6.21
C THR A 171 8.95 16.65 6.35
N GLU A 172 7.91 16.83 5.53
CA GLU A 172 7.20 18.11 5.44
C GLU A 172 5.92 18.19 6.30
N ASP A 173 5.17 17.09 6.47
CA ASP A 173 3.93 17.06 7.26
C ASP A 173 3.61 15.66 7.82
N GLY A 174 3.41 15.53 9.14
CA GLY A 174 3.06 14.29 9.85
C GLY A 174 3.96 13.92 11.04
N GLU A 175 3.50 12.99 11.89
CA GLU A 175 4.38 12.28 12.83
C GLU A 175 5.13 11.19 12.08
N TYR A 176 6.43 11.05 12.38
CA TYR A 176 7.29 10.07 11.72
C TYR A 176 7.43 8.84 12.58
N ASP A 177 7.52 7.70 11.90
CA ASP A 177 7.89 6.46 12.53
C ASP A 177 9.36 6.51 12.97
N GLU A 178 9.61 6.46 14.28
CA GLU A 178 10.94 6.49 14.90
C GLU A 178 11.72 5.16 14.76
N GLY A 179 11.12 4.17 14.12
CA GLY A 179 11.71 2.85 13.95
C GLY A 179 12.69 2.72 12.78
N THR A 180 13.07 1.47 12.50
CA THR A 180 14.06 1.11 11.48
C THR A 180 13.45 0.30 10.35
N LEU A 181 14.13 0.22 9.20
CA LEU A 181 13.67 -0.60 8.07
C LEU A 181 13.42 -2.07 8.44
N THR A 182 14.16 -2.60 9.40
CA THR A 182 14.08 -4.00 9.84
C THR A 182 12.99 -4.26 10.87
N ASP A 183 12.37 -3.21 11.43
CA ASP A 183 11.20 -3.38 12.27
C ASP A 183 10.10 -4.05 11.44
N SER A 184 9.40 -5.00 12.05
CA SER A 184 8.36 -5.76 11.38
C SER A 184 7.04 -5.69 12.11
N GLY A 185 5.98 -5.85 11.33
CA GLY A 185 4.61 -5.91 11.81
C GLY A 185 3.92 -7.14 11.25
N ARG A 186 2.90 -7.61 11.97
CA ARG A 186 2.10 -8.79 11.59
C ARG A 186 0.73 -8.35 11.11
N PHE A 187 0.32 -8.79 9.93
CA PHE A 187 -0.92 -8.33 9.30
C PHE A 187 -1.81 -9.51 8.94
N LEU A 188 -3.11 -9.39 9.23
CA LEU A 188 -4.11 -10.38 8.83
C LEU A 188 -4.27 -10.34 7.31
N ILE A 189 -4.16 -11.50 6.66
CA ILE A 189 -4.26 -11.64 5.20
C ILE A 189 -5.51 -12.40 4.78
N LYS A 190 -5.92 -13.44 5.51
CA LYS A 190 -7.17 -14.14 5.19
C LYS A 190 -7.72 -14.84 6.43
N GLN A 191 -9.01 -14.68 6.68
CA GLN A 191 -9.69 -15.37 7.76
C GLN A 191 -10.28 -16.71 7.30
N SER A 192 -10.46 -17.63 8.26
CA SER A 192 -11.19 -18.88 8.08
C SER A 192 -10.72 -19.74 6.90
N LEU A 193 -9.41 -19.75 6.67
CA LEU A 193 -8.78 -20.53 5.60
C LEU A 193 -8.63 -21.99 6.00
N GLU A 194 -9.26 -22.90 5.26
CA GLU A 194 -9.07 -24.34 5.43
C GLU A 194 -7.74 -24.78 4.80
N LEU A 195 -6.86 -25.36 5.61
CA LEU A 195 -5.55 -25.83 5.18
C LEU A 195 -5.31 -27.26 5.65
N LYS A 196 -4.52 -27.99 4.85
CA LYS A 196 -3.97 -29.31 5.19
C LYS A 196 -2.49 -29.37 4.86
N ALA A 197 -1.84 -30.40 5.41
CA ALA A 197 -0.44 -30.69 5.11
C ALA A 197 -0.17 -30.76 3.60
N GLY A 198 0.88 -30.07 3.17
CA GLY A 198 1.29 -29.97 1.76
C GLY A 198 0.58 -28.89 0.95
N ASP A 199 -0.44 -28.22 1.49
CA ASP A 199 -0.97 -27.01 0.84
C ASP A 199 0.12 -25.93 0.78
N THR A 200 0.09 -25.13 -0.28
CA THR A 200 1.03 -24.03 -0.49
C THR A 200 0.37 -22.68 -0.31
N ILE A 201 1.12 -21.75 0.29
CA ILE A 201 0.74 -20.34 0.42
C ILE A 201 1.80 -19.56 -0.36
N LYS A 202 1.39 -18.95 -1.46
CA LYS A 202 2.28 -18.15 -2.30
C LYS A 202 2.02 -16.67 -2.06
N VAL A 203 3.07 -15.94 -1.69
CA VAL A 203 3.13 -14.49 -1.62
C VAL A 203 3.90 -13.98 -2.84
N THR A 204 3.30 -13.13 -3.65
CA THR A 204 3.94 -12.56 -4.84
C THR A 204 4.09 -11.05 -4.69
N CYS A 205 5.31 -10.54 -4.86
CA CYS A 205 5.59 -9.10 -4.86
C CYS A 205 4.96 -8.45 -6.10
N ALA A 206 3.80 -7.81 -5.94
CA ALA A 206 2.92 -7.46 -7.05
C ALA A 206 3.14 -6.04 -7.54
N PHE A 207 2.85 -5.03 -6.71
CA PHE A 207 2.72 -3.65 -7.19
C PHE A 207 3.35 -2.59 -6.28
N GLY A 208 3.69 -1.47 -6.91
CA GLY A 208 3.64 -0.15 -6.27
C GLY A 208 4.66 0.16 -5.18
N CYS A 209 5.76 -0.58 -5.09
CA CYS A 209 6.86 -0.30 -4.15
C CYS A 209 8.05 0.36 -4.87
N LYS A 210 7.85 1.54 -5.46
CA LYS A 210 8.91 2.27 -6.19
C LYS A 210 8.80 3.77 -6.01
N ALA A 211 9.93 4.40 -5.69
CA ALA A 211 10.08 5.85 -5.69
C ALA A 211 10.99 6.32 -6.85
N PRO A 212 10.84 7.57 -7.35
CA PRO A 212 11.76 8.16 -8.31
C PRO A 212 13.22 8.27 -7.82
N THR A 213 13.41 8.40 -6.50
CA THR A 213 14.73 8.53 -5.85
C THR A 213 15.44 7.18 -5.69
N LEU A 214 14.76 6.06 -5.95
CA LEU A 214 15.28 4.72 -5.73
C LEU A 214 15.68 4.03 -7.03
N LYS A 215 16.71 3.19 -6.99
CA LYS A 215 17.30 2.52 -8.17
C LYS A 215 16.48 1.33 -8.68
N GLY A 216 15.37 1.00 -8.03
CA GLY A 216 14.56 -0.19 -8.33
C GLY A 216 13.36 -0.32 -7.41
N MET A 217 12.78 -1.52 -7.38
CA MET A 217 11.66 -1.86 -6.52
C MET A 217 12.16 -2.12 -5.10
N VAL A 218 11.40 -1.64 -4.12
CA VAL A 218 11.70 -1.75 -2.68
C VAL A 218 10.50 -2.34 -1.96
N PHE A 219 10.15 -3.59 -2.25
CA PHE A 219 9.12 -4.27 -1.47
C PHE A 219 9.58 -4.42 -0.01
N PRO A 220 8.63 -4.37 0.96
CA PRO A 220 8.97 -4.69 2.34
C PRO A 220 9.49 -6.13 2.41
N TYR A 221 10.39 -6.39 3.35
CA TYR A 221 10.91 -7.73 3.57
C TYR A 221 9.78 -8.63 4.03
N VAL A 222 9.82 -9.87 3.58
CA VAL A 222 8.75 -10.84 3.81
C VAL A 222 9.23 -11.84 4.85
N GLY A 223 8.58 -11.83 6.01
CA GLY A 223 8.87 -12.71 7.13
C GLY A 223 7.97 -13.92 7.16
N ASP A 224 7.71 -14.42 8.36
CA ASP A 224 6.95 -15.65 8.56
C ASP A 224 5.47 -15.52 8.21
N VAL A 225 4.86 -16.65 7.86
CA VAL A 225 3.40 -16.79 7.85
C VAL A 225 2.97 -17.46 9.16
N LEU A 226 2.12 -16.79 9.93
CA LEU A 226 1.50 -17.36 11.12
C LEU A 226 0.09 -17.84 10.77
N LEU A 227 -0.19 -19.12 11.04
CA LEU A 227 -1.52 -19.71 10.97
C LEU A 227 -2.06 -19.83 12.41
N ALA A 228 -2.98 -18.95 12.78
CA ALA A 228 -3.64 -19.03 14.07
C ALA A 228 -5.00 -19.72 13.93
N PRO A 229 -5.46 -20.54 14.89
CA PRO A 229 -6.80 -21.11 14.83
C PRO A 229 -7.84 -20.01 14.57
N ALA A 230 -8.78 -20.24 13.64
CA ALA A 230 -9.72 -19.19 13.21
C ALA A 230 -10.48 -18.56 14.39
N GLY A 231 -10.54 -17.22 14.41
CA GLY A 231 -11.14 -16.42 15.47
C GLY A 231 -10.22 -16.18 16.69
N SER A 232 -8.94 -16.57 16.62
CA SER A 232 -7.99 -16.28 17.70
C SER A 232 -7.63 -14.80 17.76
N GLU A 233 -7.45 -14.27 18.97
CA GLU A 233 -6.86 -12.96 19.17
C GLU A 233 -5.36 -13.04 18.87
N VAL A 234 -4.92 -12.32 17.84
CA VAL A 234 -3.52 -12.24 17.43
C VAL A 234 -3.10 -10.78 17.45
N PRO A 235 -1.98 -10.44 18.10
CA PRO A 235 -1.42 -9.09 18.00
C PRO A 235 -1.00 -8.78 16.55
N THR A 236 -1.34 -7.58 16.08
CA THR A 236 -1.12 -7.15 14.68
C THR A 236 -0.54 -5.74 14.61
N GLY A 237 -0.13 -5.33 13.41
CA GLY A 237 0.53 -4.05 13.17
C GLY A 237 2.01 -4.05 13.58
N TYR A 238 2.67 -2.92 13.38
CA TYR A 238 4.06 -2.71 13.80
C TYR A 238 4.20 -2.49 15.32
N ASP A 239 3.13 -2.09 15.99
CA ASP A 239 3.06 -1.98 17.45
C ASP A 239 2.80 -3.33 18.14
N ASN A 240 2.48 -4.37 17.35
CA ASN A 240 2.24 -5.74 17.79
C ASN A 240 1.24 -5.81 18.95
N THR A 241 0.09 -5.15 18.79
CA THR A 241 -0.99 -5.11 19.79
C THR A 241 -2.24 -5.83 19.31
N VAL A 242 -3.03 -6.38 20.26
CA VAL A 242 -4.36 -6.91 19.94
C VAL A 242 -5.28 -5.72 19.70
N LYS A 243 -5.66 -5.50 18.44
CA LYS A 243 -6.55 -4.40 18.06
C LYS A 243 -7.98 -4.72 18.50
N THR A 244 -8.54 -3.90 19.39
CA THR A 244 -9.96 -3.96 19.76
C THR A 244 -10.74 -2.97 18.91
N VAL A 245 -11.64 -3.46 18.07
CA VAL A 245 -12.60 -2.62 17.35
C VAL A 245 -13.59 -2.04 18.36
N PRO A 246 -13.70 -0.70 18.50
CA PRO A 246 -14.66 -0.08 19.39
C PRO A 246 -16.10 -0.50 19.06
N GLU A 247 -16.98 -0.51 20.06
CA GLU A 247 -18.41 -0.75 19.83
C GLU A 247 -18.99 0.40 18.99
N ALA A 248 -19.70 0.05 17.92
CA ALA A 248 -20.33 1.01 17.03
C ALA A 248 -21.41 1.83 17.76
N ASP A 249 -21.44 3.14 17.53
CA ASP A 249 -22.52 4.00 18.01
C ASP A 249 -23.71 3.88 17.03
N PRO A 250 -24.86 3.31 17.45
CA PRO A 250 -26.00 3.11 16.54
C PRO A 250 -26.68 4.42 16.10
N SER A 251 -26.30 5.57 16.67
CA SER A 251 -26.78 6.90 16.24
C SER A 251 -25.91 7.55 15.17
N ASP A 252 -24.73 6.98 14.92
CA ASP A 252 -23.77 7.40 13.91
C ASP A 252 -23.91 6.50 12.67
N PRO A 253 -24.39 7.03 11.53
CA PRO A 253 -24.60 6.21 10.32
C PRO A 253 -23.34 5.63 9.70
N LEU A 254 -22.15 6.13 10.07
CA LEU A 254 -20.88 5.62 9.57
C LEU A 254 -20.19 4.67 10.55
N ALA A 255 -20.62 4.61 11.82
CA ALA A 255 -20.06 3.73 12.83
C ALA A 255 -20.31 2.25 12.53
N GLY A 256 -19.29 1.42 12.72
CA GLY A 256 -19.38 -0.03 12.54
C GLY A 256 -19.33 -0.53 11.09
N LEU A 257 -19.12 0.37 10.12
CA LEU A 257 -19.10 0.01 8.70
C LEU A 257 -17.74 -0.54 8.27
N ASN A 258 -17.76 -1.50 7.35
CA ASN A 258 -16.59 -1.90 6.57
C ASN A 258 -16.60 -1.17 5.23
N ILE A 259 -15.63 -0.27 5.02
CA ILE A 259 -15.58 0.59 3.83
C ILE A 259 -14.30 0.28 3.04
N ILE A 260 -14.46 -0.10 1.76
CA ILE A 260 -13.33 -0.26 0.84
C ILE A 260 -13.10 1.06 0.09
N TRP A 261 -11.84 1.49 0.03
CA TRP A 261 -11.40 2.71 -0.65
C TRP A 261 -10.45 2.37 -1.80
N LEU A 262 -10.91 2.52 -3.04
CA LEU A 262 -10.10 2.30 -4.24
C LEU A 262 -9.57 3.63 -4.80
N GLY A 263 -8.25 3.76 -4.90
CA GLY A 263 -7.71 4.93 -5.58
C GLY A 263 -6.20 4.97 -5.76
N SER A 264 -5.64 6.18 -5.75
CA SER A 264 -4.22 6.43 -6.00
C SER A 264 -3.59 7.24 -4.86
N SER A 265 -2.66 8.15 -5.15
CA SER A 265 -1.84 8.89 -4.17
C SER A 265 -2.67 9.71 -3.19
N VAL A 266 -3.85 10.17 -3.60
CA VAL A 266 -4.78 10.91 -2.72
C VAL A 266 -5.45 9.96 -1.72
N THR A 267 -6.01 8.84 -2.19
CA THR A 267 -6.55 7.81 -1.28
C THR A 267 -5.48 7.24 -0.37
N TYR A 268 -4.26 7.10 -0.88
CA TYR A 268 -3.13 6.59 -0.13
C TYR A 268 -2.66 7.55 0.98
N GLY A 269 -2.76 8.87 0.77
CA GLY A 269 -2.25 9.88 1.69
C GLY A 269 -0.78 10.26 1.43
N ALA A 270 -0.35 10.25 0.16
CA ALA A 270 1.06 10.37 -0.22
C ALA A 270 1.80 11.62 0.32
N GLN A 271 1.10 12.73 0.59
CA GLN A 271 1.67 13.96 1.13
C GLN A 271 1.26 14.24 2.59
N SER A 272 0.75 13.23 3.29
CA SER A 272 0.27 13.32 4.67
C SER A 272 0.92 12.19 5.47
N GLY A 273 2.19 12.41 5.84
CA GLY A 273 3.06 11.36 6.40
C GLY A 273 3.35 10.19 5.47
N GLY A 274 2.89 10.25 4.21
CA GLY A 274 3.00 9.17 3.24
C GLY A 274 2.02 8.01 3.46
N HIS A 275 1.02 8.14 4.33
CA HIS A 275 0.10 7.02 4.61
C HIS A 275 -1.24 7.42 5.25
N TYR A 276 -1.52 8.70 5.54
CA TYR A 276 -2.78 9.13 6.19
C TYR A 276 -3.66 9.96 5.24
N SER A 277 -4.92 9.58 5.05
CA SER A 277 -5.87 10.24 4.14
C SER A 277 -7.25 10.42 4.80
N MET A 278 -8.25 10.82 4.01
CA MET A 278 -9.64 10.92 4.45
C MET A 278 -10.21 9.58 4.93
N ALA A 279 -9.74 8.45 4.39
CA ALA A 279 -10.20 7.12 4.80
C ALA A 279 -9.81 6.82 6.24
N ASP A 280 -8.58 7.20 6.63
CA ASP A 280 -8.09 7.03 7.99
C ASP A 280 -8.81 7.98 8.97
N ALA A 281 -9.04 9.23 8.55
CA ALA A 281 -9.79 10.19 9.34
C ALA A 281 -11.24 9.73 9.61
N ILE A 282 -11.93 9.18 8.61
CA ILE A 282 -13.26 8.58 8.76
C ILE A 282 -13.21 7.41 9.75
N GLN A 283 -12.23 6.51 9.62
CA GLN A 283 -12.07 5.41 10.56
C GLN A 283 -11.83 5.90 12.00
N ASP A 284 -11.02 6.95 12.18
CA ASP A 284 -10.73 7.54 13.49
C ASP A 284 -11.95 8.22 14.11
N ASN A 285 -12.79 8.86 13.28
CA ASN A 285 -13.96 9.62 13.73
C ASN A 285 -15.17 8.74 14.07
N HIS A 286 -15.27 7.55 13.47
CA HIS A 286 -16.45 6.70 13.54
C HIS A 286 -16.15 5.37 14.25
N PRO A 287 -16.57 5.18 15.52
CA PRO A 287 -16.27 3.99 16.29
C PRO A 287 -16.73 2.71 15.60
N GLY A 288 -15.85 1.72 15.56
CA GLY A 288 -16.15 0.40 15.00
C GLY A 288 -16.05 0.32 13.48
N THR A 289 -15.84 1.45 12.79
CA THR A 289 -15.63 1.50 11.34
C THR A 289 -14.25 0.95 10.99
N VAL A 290 -14.15 0.27 9.86
CA VAL A 290 -12.90 -0.23 9.29
C VAL A 290 -12.80 0.28 7.85
N CYS A 291 -11.70 0.94 7.52
CA CYS A 291 -11.43 1.46 6.18
C CYS A 291 -10.23 0.76 5.55
N GLU A 292 -10.48 0.06 4.45
CA GLU A 292 -9.46 -0.66 3.70
C GLU A 292 -9.04 0.14 2.46
N LYS A 293 -7.81 0.64 2.46
CA LYS A 293 -7.27 1.40 1.32
C LYS A 293 -6.66 0.45 0.30
N TYR A 294 -7.28 0.34 -0.86
CA TYR A 294 -6.74 -0.26 -2.07
C TYR A 294 -6.18 0.87 -2.94
N ALA A 295 -4.98 1.35 -2.60
CA ALA A 295 -4.43 2.58 -3.18
C ALA A 295 -2.98 2.42 -3.62
N ILE A 296 -2.72 2.80 -4.88
CA ILE A 296 -1.36 2.85 -5.43
C ILE A 296 -1.12 4.19 -6.12
N SER A 297 -0.11 4.91 -5.67
CA SER A 297 0.26 6.22 -6.20
C SER A 297 0.58 6.17 -7.71
N ALA A 298 0.20 7.23 -8.42
CA ALA A 298 0.36 7.41 -9.86
C ALA A 298 -0.34 6.39 -10.77
N THR A 299 -1.31 5.62 -10.25
CA THR A 299 -2.14 4.69 -11.05
C THR A 299 -3.40 5.34 -11.60
N THR A 300 -4.01 4.72 -12.61
CA THR A 300 -5.16 5.25 -13.38
C THR A 300 -6.40 4.36 -13.25
N LEU A 301 -7.57 4.93 -13.55
CA LEU A 301 -8.81 4.19 -13.73
C LEU A 301 -8.70 3.25 -14.94
N VAL A 302 -8.27 3.82 -16.08
CA VAL A 302 -8.10 3.09 -17.34
C VAL A 302 -7.25 1.83 -17.17
N ASN A 303 -7.79 0.70 -17.65
CA ASN A 303 -7.26 -0.65 -17.47
C ASN A 303 -6.20 -1.04 -18.51
N GLU A 304 -5.18 -0.19 -18.68
CA GLU A 304 -4.04 -0.48 -19.58
C GLU A 304 -2.91 -1.24 -18.90
N LYS A 305 -2.90 -1.26 -17.57
CA LYS A 305 -1.88 -1.90 -16.74
C LYS A 305 -2.54 -2.70 -15.63
N GLU A 306 -1.82 -3.72 -15.16
CA GLU A 306 -2.23 -4.59 -14.05
C GLU A 306 -2.47 -3.83 -12.73
N ASP A 307 -1.77 -2.71 -12.53
CA ASP A 307 -1.90 -1.84 -11.35
C ASP A 307 -3.00 -0.77 -11.48
N SER A 308 -3.78 -0.78 -12.56
CA SER A 308 -4.95 0.08 -12.71
C SER A 308 -5.98 -0.18 -11.61
N TYR A 309 -6.92 0.75 -11.45
CA TYR A 309 -7.98 0.59 -10.44
C TYR A 309 -8.83 -0.64 -10.75
N VAL A 310 -9.18 -0.86 -12.02
CA VAL A 310 -9.92 -2.03 -12.49
C VAL A 310 -9.16 -3.33 -12.21
N GLY A 311 -7.86 -3.35 -12.54
CA GLY A 311 -7.00 -4.52 -12.32
C GLY A 311 -6.91 -4.88 -10.83
N ARG A 312 -6.65 -3.89 -9.98
CA ARG A 312 -6.52 -4.08 -8.53
C ARG A 312 -7.81 -4.42 -7.83
N MET A 313 -8.93 -3.81 -8.22
CA MET A 313 -10.25 -4.13 -7.69
C MET A 313 -10.59 -5.61 -7.92
N LYS A 314 -10.26 -6.16 -9.09
CA LYS A 314 -10.52 -7.57 -9.42
C LYS A 314 -9.67 -8.56 -8.61
N LEU A 315 -8.68 -8.09 -7.86
CA LEU A 315 -7.87 -8.87 -6.92
C LEU A 315 -8.41 -8.80 -5.48
N ILE A 316 -9.41 -7.97 -5.19
CA ILE A 316 -10.09 -8.00 -3.89
C ILE A 316 -10.76 -9.37 -3.72
N SER A 317 -10.65 -9.98 -2.55
CA SER A 317 -11.26 -11.29 -2.32
C SER A 317 -12.77 -11.20 -2.50
N LYS A 318 -13.36 -12.11 -3.28
CA LYS A 318 -14.82 -12.13 -3.50
C LYS A 318 -15.61 -12.52 -2.25
N ASP A 319 -14.93 -12.98 -1.22
CA ASP A 319 -15.50 -13.30 0.09
C ASP A 319 -15.75 -12.04 0.94
N GLU A 320 -15.18 -10.89 0.53
CA GLU A 320 -15.37 -9.63 1.24
C GLU A 320 -16.84 -9.18 1.20
N THR A 321 -17.28 -8.56 2.30
CA THR A 321 -18.65 -8.05 2.48
C THR A 321 -18.65 -6.59 2.91
N PRO A 322 -18.08 -5.67 2.11
CA PRO A 322 -18.06 -4.25 2.45
C PRO A 322 -19.48 -3.67 2.49
N ASP A 323 -19.73 -2.76 3.42
CA ASP A 323 -20.97 -1.99 3.49
C ASP A 323 -21.00 -0.88 2.45
N LEU A 324 -19.82 -0.38 2.05
CA LEU A 324 -19.67 0.71 1.09
C LEU A 324 -18.37 0.57 0.30
N PHE A 325 -18.42 0.88 -1.00
CA PHE A 325 -17.25 0.96 -1.86
C PHE A 325 -17.04 2.39 -2.36
N VAL A 326 -15.94 3.01 -1.95
CA VAL A 326 -15.60 4.40 -2.29
C VAL A 326 -14.46 4.43 -3.30
N VAL A 327 -14.61 5.21 -4.37
CA VAL A 327 -13.67 5.26 -5.50
C VAL A 327 -13.21 6.68 -5.78
N GLN A 328 -11.91 6.87 -5.91
CA GLN A 328 -11.35 8.15 -6.33
C GLN A 328 -11.59 8.38 -7.84
N LEU A 329 -12.08 9.57 -8.23
CA LEU A 329 -11.95 10.02 -9.63
C LEU A 329 -10.49 10.39 -9.91
N SER A 330 -9.83 9.61 -10.77
CA SER A 330 -8.39 9.70 -10.98
C SER A 330 -7.96 10.99 -11.68
N THR A 331 -7.24 11.84 -10.95
CA THR A 331 -6.54 13.00 -11.52
C THR A 331 -5.36 12.58 -12.42
N ASN A 332 -4.88 11.33 -12.32
CA ASN A 332 -3.79 10.80 -13.15
C ASN A 332 -4.23 10.50 -14.58
N ASP A 333 -5.50 10.12 -14.77
CA ASP A 333 -6.07 9.90 -16.09
C ASP A 333 -6.06 11.21 -16.89
N ALA A 334 -6.47 12.33 -16.26
CA ALA A 334 -6.32 13.67 -16.82
C ALA A 334 -4.84 14.04 -17.07
N THR A 335 -3.95 13.84 -16.08
CA THR A 335 -2.50 14.14 -16.23
C THR A 335 -1.89 13.46 -17.44
N THR A 336 -2.29 12.21 -17.69
CA THR A 336 -1.69 11.35 -18.71
C THR A 336 -2.49 11.30 -20.01
N GLY A 337 -3.55 12.12 -20.13
CA GLY A 337 -4.36 12.25 -21.33
C GLY A 337 -5.05 10.95 -21.72
N LYS A 338 -5.58 10.20 -20.75
CA LYS A 338 -6.30 8.95 -21.01
C LYS A 338 -7.58 9.21 -21.82
N PRO A 339 -7.98 8.28 -22.69
CA PRO A 339 -9.14 8.49 -23.55
C PRO A 339 -10.44 8.54 -22.73
N MET A 340 -11.26 9.57 -22.95
CA MET A 340 -12.52 9.79 -22.20
C MET A 340 -13.51 8.62 -22.37
N GLY A 341 -13.67 8.13 -23.61
CA GLY A 341 -14.71 7.15 -23.94
C GLY A 341 -16.11 7.78 -23.98
N GLU A 342 -17.14 6.92 -24.01
CA GLU A 342 -18.54 7.32 -24.01
C GLU A 342 -19.32 6.48 -23.00
N VAL A 343 -20.27 7.10 -22.29
CA VAL A 343 -21.21 6.37 -21.42
C VAL A 343 -22.12 5.52 -22.29
N THR A 344 -22.15 4.22 -22.05
CA THR A 344 -23.00 3.31 -22.80
C THR A 344 -24.47 3.42 -22.36
N ASP A 345 -25.44 2.90 -23.13
CA ASP A 345 -26.83 2.75 -22.65
C ASP A 345 -27.03 1.44 -21.85
N SER A 346 -26.05 0.53 -21.88
CA SER A 346 -26.11 -0.83 -21.32
C SER A 346 -25.55 -0.91 -19.91
N THR A 347 -26.01 -1.87 -19.10
CA THR A 347 -25.35 -2.21 -17.83
C THR A 347 -24.59 -3.53 -17.91
N ASP A 348 -24.41 -4.10 -19.10
CA ASP A 348 -23.67 -5.35 -19.32
C ASP A 348 -22.16 -5.05 -19.38
N PRO A 349 -21.33 -5.66 -18.51
CA PRO A 349 -19.87 -5.53 -18.55
C PRO A 349 -19.23 -5.78 -19.92
N ALA A 350 -19.84 -6.61 -20.77
CA ALA A 350 -19.31 -6.91 -22.09
C ALA A 350 -19.36 -5.73 -23.07
N ASP A 351 -20.16 -4.70 -22.77
CA ASP A 351 -20.31 -3.50 -23.60
C ASP A 351 -19.34 -2.37 -23.21
N PHE A 352 -18.63 -2.50 -22.08
CA PHE A 352 -17.71 -1.46 -21.60
C PHE A 352 -16.32 -1.60 -22.20
N ASP A 353 -15.77 -0.50 -22.70
CA ASP A 353 -14.35 -0.39 -23.04
C ASP A 353 -13.56 0.14 -21.85
N ASP A 354 -13.07 -0.77 -21.00
CA ASP A 354 -12.29 -0.43 -19.80
C ASP A 354 -10.89 0.14 -20.10
N THR A 355 -10.54 0.30 -21.38
CA THR A 355 -9.38 1.10 -21.81
C THR A 355 -9.69 2.60 -21.93
N THR A 356 -10.94 3.00 -21.66
CA THR A 356 -11.39 4.40 -21.57
C THR A 356 -11.85 4.78 -20.17
N ILE A 357 -11.85 6.08 -19.84
CA ILE A 357 -12.26 6.58 -18.52
C ILE A 357 -13.71 6.18 -18.23
N ALA A 358 -14.62 6.41 -19.18
CA ALA A 358 -16.02 6.03 -19.07
C ALA A 358 -16.15 4.51 -18.79
N GLY A 359 -15.62 3.67 -19.69
CA GLY A 359 -15.78 2.22 -19.55
C GLY A 359 -15.08 1.64 -18.31
N ALA A 360 -13.98 2.23 -17.84
CA ALA A 360 -13.34 1.83 -16.60
C ALA A 360 -14.22 2.13 -15.37
N ILE A 361 -14.84 3.32 -15.32
CA ILE A 361 -15.80 3.68 -14.26
C ILE A 361 -17.00 2.72 -14.30
N GLU A 362 -17.58 2.48 -15.47
CA GLU A 362 -18.73 1.55 -15.62
C GLU A 362 -18.36 0.12 -15.19
N THR A 363 -17.16 -0.33 -15.55
CA THR A 363 -16.64 -1.65 -15.15
C THR A 363 -16.50 -1.77 -13.64
N ILE A 364 -15.98 -0.75 -12.97
CA ILE A 364 -15.86 -0.72 -11.50
C ILE A 364 -17.25 -0.82 -10.86
N ILE A 365 -18.19 0.03 -11.29
CA ILE A 365 -19.54 0.07 -10.74
C ILE A 365 -20.24 -1.29 -10.91
N SER A 366 -20.20 -1.86 -12.12
CA SER A 366 -20.86 -3.14 -12.41
C SER A 366 -20.24 -4.28 -11.60
N TYR A 367 -18.90 -4.36 -11.57
CA TYR A 367 -18.21 -5.41 -10.84
C TYR A 367 -18.49 -5.37 -9.34
N VAL A 368 -18.45 -4.18 -8.72
CA VAL A 368 -18.71 -4.04 -7.28
C VAL A 368 -20.14 -4.44 -6.95
N LYS A 369 -21.12 -3.98 -7.73
CA LYS A 369 -22.53 -4.34 -7.52
C LYS A 369 -22.79 -5.83 -7.71
N GLU A 370 -22.15 -6.47 -8.68
CA GLU A 370 -22.32 -7.92 -8.94
C GLU A 370 -21.57 -8.81 -7.95
N THR A 371 -20.39 -8.39 -7.51
CA THR A 371 -19.49 -9.20 -6.68
C THR A 371 -19.75 -9.01 -5.20
N PHE A 372 -19.83 -7.75 -4.74
CA PHE A 372 -19.95 -7.41 -3.32
C PHE A 372 -21.37 -7.01 -2.92
N GLY A 373 -22.18 -6.54 -3.87
CA GLY A 373 -23.58 -6.19 -3.63
C GLY A 373 -23.79 -4.92 -2.80
N CYS A 374 -22.76 -4.10 -2.63
CA CYS A 374 -22.81 -2.86 -1.86
C CYS A 374 -22.96 -1.60 -2.72
N PRO A 375 -23.39 -0.46 -2.13
CA PRO A 375 -23.40 0.83 -2.80
C PRO A 375 -21.99 1.28 -3.22
N VAL A 376 -21.94 2.03 -4.33
CA VAL A 376 -20.71 2.63 -4.86
C VAL A 376 -20.82 4.15 -4.75
N VAL A 377 -19.78 4.79 -4.22
CA VAL A 377 -19.64 6.24 -4.17
C VAL A 377 -18.32 6.63 -4.81
N PHE A 378 -18.33 7.60 -5.73
CA PHE A 378 -17.11 8.23 -6.19
C PHE A 378 -16.86 9.53 -5.44
N TYR A 379 -15.60 9.95 -5.32
CA TYR A 379 -15.25 11.30 -4.89
C TYR A 379 -14.32 11.97 -5.89
N THR A 380 -14.55 13.26 -6.14
CA THR A 380 -13.65 14.08 -6.97
C THR A 380 -12.56 14.71 -6.12
N GLY A 381 -11.52 15.29 -6.73
CA GLY A 381 -10.69 16.28 -6.04
C GLY A 381 -11.44 17.60 -5.88
N THR A 382 -10.85 18.54 -5.14
CA THR A 382 -11.29 19.94 -5.13
C THR A 382 -11.02 20.63 -6.46
N TYR A 383 -11.59 21.82 -6.66
CA TYR A 383 -11.35 22.61 -7.87
C TYR A 383 -9.85 22.78 -8.18
N ILE A 384 -9.50 22.50 -9.44
CA ILE A 384 -8.16 22.67 -10.01
C ILE A 384 -8.25 23.15 -11.46
N GLU A 385 -7.28 23.96 -11.88
CA GLU A 385 -7.12 24.37 -13.28
C GLU A 385 -6.34 23.31 -14.08
N LYS A 386 -6.94 22.14 -14.28
CA LYS A 386 -6.32 21.01 -14.97
C LYS A 386 -7.10 20.60 -16.21
N GLU A 387 -6.43 20.65 -17.36
CA GLU A 387 -7.02 20.30 -18.66
C GLU A 387 -7.63 18.88 -18.62
N GLY A 388 -8.90 18.78 -19.01
CA GLY A 388 -9.65 17.54 -19.12
C GLY A 388 -10.21 16.98 -17.81
N TYR A 389 -9.84 17.52 -16.64
CA TYR A 389 -10.38 17.03 -15.37
C TYR A 389 -11.82 17.48 -15.14
N ASP A 390 -12.18 18.69 -15.57
CA ASP A 390 -13.56 19.19 -15.58
C ASP A 390 -14.47 18.29 -16.45
N GLU A 391 -14.02 17.93 -17.65
CA GLU A 391 -14.74 17.00 -18.54
C GLU A 391 -14.92 15.61 -17.90
N MET A 392 -13.93 15.15 -17.11
CA MET A 392 -14.05 13.90 -16.35
C MET A 392 -15.07 13.98 -15.22
N VAL A 393 -15.17 15.12 -14.53
CA VAL A 393 -16.20 15.34 -13.50
C VAL A 393 -17.58 15.34 -14.14
N ASP A 394 -17.76 16.06 -15.26
CA ASP A 394 -19.02 16.07 -16.01
C ASP A 394 -19.41 14.67 -16.51
N LEU A 395 -18.45 13.87 -16.96
CA LEU A 395 -18.67 12.47 -17.33
C LEU A 395 -19.12 11.64 -16.13
N LEU A 396 -18.47 11.80 -14.98
CA LEU A 396 -18.84 11.07 -13.76
C LEU A 396 -20.26 11.39 -13.31
N LEU A 397 -20.70 12.64 -13.41
CA LEU A 397 -22.08 13.04 -13.10
C LEU A 397 -23.11 12.44 -14.09
N GLN A 398 -22.77 12.29 -15.37
CA GLN A 398 -23.62 11.56 -16.32
C GLN A 398 -23.74 10.07 -15.94
N ILE A 399 -22.63 9.44 -15.55
CA ILE A 399 -22.60 8.06 -15.08
C ILE A 399 -23.41 7.93 -13.77
N GLN A 400 -23.35 8.92 -12.88
CA GLN A 400 -24.15 8.98 -11.66
C GLN A 400 -25.64 8.88 -11.95
N GLU A 401 -26.15 9.68 -12.90
CA GLU A 401 -27.56 9.64 -13.31
C GLU A 401 -27.97 8.27 -13.86
N LYS A 402 -27.11 7.66 -14.68
CA LYS A 402 -27.36 6.33 -15.28
C LYS A 402 -27.42 5.23 -14.21
N TRP A 403 -26.43 5.19 -13.32
CA TRP A 403 -26.22 4.04 -12.43
C TRP A 403 -26.82 4.22 -11.03
N GLY A 404 -27.25 5.43 -10.67
CA GLY A 404 -27.72 5.75 -9.32
C GLY A 404 -26.66 5.50 -8.25
N ILE A 405 -25.39 5.82 -8.55
CA ILE A 405 -24.30 5.79 -7.58
C ILE A 405 -24.23 7.11 -6.82
N GLY A 406 -23.47 7.17 -5.72
CA GLY A 406 -23.15 8.44 -5.07
C GLY A 406 -21.94 9.13 -5.71
N VAL A 407 -21.89 10.46 -5.66
CA VAL A 407 -20.71 11.27 -6.05
C VAL A 407 -20.52 12.39 -5.04
N VAL A 408 -19.41 12.36 -4.29
CA VAL A 408 -18.94 13.50 -3.51
C VAL A 408 -18.24 14.47 -4.46
N ASP A 409 -19.00 15.44 -4.97
CA ASP A 409 -18.52 16.47 -5.91
C ASP A 409 -17.87 17.64 -5.16
N MET A 410 -16.61 17.44 -4.78
CA MET A 410 -15.78 18.49 -4.19
C MET A 410 -15.28 19.49 -5.24
N TYR A 411 -15.35 19.14 -6.53
CA TYR A 411 -14.86 19.98 -7.62
C TYR A 411 -15.80 21.18 -7.85
N HIS A 412 -17.11 20.94 -7.82
CA HIS A 412 -18.13 21.98 -7.94
C HIS A 412 -18.61 22.55 -6.59
N ASN A 413 -18.03 22.13 -5.48
CA ASN A 413 -18.38 22.68 -4.17
C ASN A 413 -17.92 24.15 -4.07
N GLU A 414 -18.87 25.08 -4.00
CA GLU A 414 -18.60 26.53 -3.99
C GLU A 414 -17.75 26.98 -2.78
N GLU A 415 -17.99 26.40 -1.60
CA GLU A 415 -17.27 26.75 -0.37
C GLU A 415 -15.82 26.27 -0.42
N MET A 416 -15.60 25.05 -0.90
CA MET A 416 -14.25 24.53 -1.12
C MET A 416 -13.51 25.31 -2.22
N THR A 417 -14.19 25.59 -3.34
CA THR A 417 -13.62 26.37 -4.46
C THR A 417 -13.21 27.78 -4.04
N ALA A 418 -13.95 28.40 -3.11
CA ALA A 418 -13.63 29.73 -2.61
C ALA A 418 -12.27 29.81 -1.88
N LEU A 419 -11.72 28.68 -1.42
CA LEU A 419 -10.39 28.62 -0.83
C LEU A 419 -9.26 28.55 -1.87
N TYR A 420 -9.55 28.15 -3.11
CA TYR A 420 -8.53 27.96 -4.14
C TYR A 420 -7.64 29.22 -4.31
N GLY A 421 -6.33 29.03 -4.23
CA GLY A 421 -5.33 30.10 -4.35
C GLY A 421 -5.19 31.04 -3.15
N THR A 422 -5.87 30.75 -2.02
CA THR A 422 -5.70 31.50 -0.76
C THR A 422 -4.51 30.99 0.06
N ASP A 423 -4.09 31.73 1.08
CA ASP A 423 -3.05 31.28 2.02
C ASP A 423 -3.49 30.01 2.77
N LEU A 424 -4.77 29.90 3.15
CA LEU A 424 -5.32 28.72 3.83
C LEU A 424 -5.29 27.48 2.93
N TYR A 425 -5.52 27.64 1.63
CA TYR A 425 -5.37 26.53 0.68
C TYR A 425 -3.95 25.98 0.66
N ASN A 426 -2.92 26.83 0.73
CA ASN A 426 -1.54 26.39 0.81
C ASN A 426 -1.18 25.72 2.14
N GLU A 427 -1.98 25.93 3.20
CA GLU A 427 -1.85 25.16 4.45
C GLU A 427 -2.50 23.77 4.35
N TYR A 428 -3.49 23.60 3.48
CA TYR A 428 -4.20 22.33 3.29
C TYR A 428 -3.61 21.46 2.18
N MET A 429 -2.95 22.06 1.19
CA MET A 429 -2.55 21.39 -0.05
C MET A 429 -1.04 21.51 -0.30
N HIS A 430 -0.38 20.37 -0.55
CA HIS A 430 1.01 20.33 -0.98
C HIS A 430 1.16 20.84 -2.42
N ASP A 431 0.25 20.40 -3.29
CA ASP A 431 0.13 20.83 -4.67
C ASP A 431 -1.35 20.88 -5.07
N GLU A 432 -1.66 21.08 -6.34
CA GLU A 432 -3.06 21.18 -6.79
C GLU A 432 -3.87 19.88 -6.56
N VAL A 433 -3.22 18.73 -6.39
CA VAL A 433 -3.88 17.41 -6.29
C VAL A 433 -3.85 16.84 -4.88
N HIS A 434 -2.77 17.05 -4.12
CA HIS A 434 -2.50 16.31 -2.89
C HIS A 434 -2.70 17.17 -1.63
N PRO A 435 -3.67 16.82 -0.77
CA PRO A 435 -3.77 17.37 0.56
C PRO A 435 -2.61 16.95 1.48
N PHE A 436 -2.21 17.88 2.34
CA PHE A 436 -1.53 17.61 3.61
C PHE A 436 -2.50 16.95 4.60
N ARG A 437 -1.99 16.44 5.74
CA ARG A 437 -2.83 15.84 6.79
C ARG A 437 -3.90 16.80 7.26
N LYS A 438 -3.52 18.06 7.46
CA LYS A 438 -4.45 19.13 7.83
C LYS A 438 -5.58 19.29 6.79
N GLY A 439 -5.26 19.23 5.50
CA GLY A 439 -6.25 19.31 4.42
C GLY A 439 -7.21 18.12 4.41
N TYR A 440 -6.72 16.90 4.66
CA TYR A 440 -7.62 15.75 4.82
C TYR A 440 -8.55 15.93 6.02
N VAL A 441 -8.02 16.24 7.20
CA VAL A 441 -8.79 16.25 8.45
C VAL A 441 -9.73 17.45 8.55
N GLU A 442 -9.27 18.66 8.25
CA GLU A 442 -10.02 19.89 8.50
C GLU A 442 -10.85 20.36 7.29
N TRP A 443 -10.59 19.83 6.09
CA TRP A 443 -11.21 20.34 4.87
C TRP A 443 -11.95 19.27 4.04
N TRP A 444 -11.30 18.17 3.66
CA TRP A 444 -11.93 17.16 2.81
C TRP A 444 -12.85 16.22 3.57
N THR A 445 -12.37 15.66 4.70
CA THR A 445 -13.10 14.65 5.48
C THR A 445 -14.47 15.13 5.93
N PRO A 446 -14.65 16.35 6.47
CA PRO A 446 -15.98 16.81 6.90
C PRO A 446 -17.03 16.83 5.78
N VAL A 447 -16.62 17.20 4.55
CA VAL A 447 -17.51 17.23 3.37
C VAL A 447 -17.87 15.81 2.93
N ILE A 448 -16.89 14.89 2.96
CA ILE A 448 -17.10 13.49 2.62
C ILE A 448 -18.00 12.81 3.66
N GLU A 449 -17.75 13.00 4.95
CA GLU A 449 -18.55 12.44 6.05
C GLU A 449 -20.01 12.89 5.98
N GLU A 450 -20.25 14.19 5.78
CA GLU A 450 -21.61 14.74 5.63
C GLU A 450 -22.33 14.06 4.46
N TYR A 451 -21.68 13.99 3.28
CA TYR A 451 -22.26 13.35 2.11
C TYR A 451 -22.54 11.86 2.34
N LEU A 452 -21.57 11.10 2.87
CA LEU A 452 -21.71 9.66 3.07
C LEU A 452 -22.83 9.35 4.08
N THR A 453 -22.92 10.14 5.15
CA THR A 453 -23.99 10.05 6.15
C THR A 453 -25.37 10.24 5.51
N GLU A 454 -25.52 11.27 4.67
CA GLU A 454 -26.77 11.53 3.96
C GLU A 454 -27.10 10.44 2.92
N PHE A 455 -26.09 9.99 2.17
CA PHE A 455 -26.24 8.96 1.15
C PHE A 455 -26.72 7.65 1.76
N LEU A 456 -26.05 7.16 2.81
CA LEU A 456 -26.40 5.90 3.47
C LEU A 456 -27.73 5.98 4.23
N SER A 457 -28.14 7.16 4.70
CA SER A 457 -29.44 7.33 5.35
C SER A 457 -30.62 7.19 4.37
N ASN A 458 -30.38 7.31 3.06
CA ASN A 458 -31.39 7.29 2.00
C ASN A 458 -31.39 6.01 1.16
N HIS A 459 -30.44 5.10 1.40
CA HIS A 459 -30.27 3.81 0.72
C HIS A 459 -30.55 2.65 1.67
#